data_AF-A0A846D304-F1
#
_entry.id   AF-A0A846D304-F1
#
_cell.length_a   1.000
_cell.length_b   1.000
_cell.length_c   1.000
_cell.angle_alpha   90.00
_cell.angle_beta   90.00
_cell.angle_gamma   90.00
#
_symmetry.space_group_name_H-M   'P 1'
#
loop_
_entity.id
_entity.type
_entity.pdbx_description
1 polymer ?
#
loop_
_entity_poly.entity_id
_entity_poly.type
_entity_poly.pdbx_seq_one_letter_code
_entity_poly.pdbx_strand_id
1 'polypeptide(L)'
;MSKHRYLLRYNWLLFERTAKRLGLKLRTHPQAGFFALVDVAEAEQDAMELSLHLAQNYALSSTPGIDFHEHDHAFLRLNFACPAHQIETGLTRLAGYVLESELSLQQPGRKSAAVNASHGAKPWAKVIY
;
A
#
# COMPACT_ATOMS: atom_id res chain seq x y z
N MET A 1 17.95 8.76 -23.66
CA MET A 1 17.09 7.72 -23.02
C MET A 1 15.68 7.83 -23.58
N SER A 2 14.93 6.74 -23.78
CA SER A 2 13.54 6.83 -24.26
C SER A 2 12.62 7.46 -23.19
N LYS A 3 11.55 8.15 -23.61
CA LYS A 3 10.58 8.83 -22.73
C LYS A 3 10.06 7.91 -21.61
N HIS A 4 9.82 6.63 -21.92
CA HIS A 4 9.35 5.64 -20.95
C HIS A 4 10.39 5.35 -19.85
N ARG A 5 11.68 5.22 -20.19
CA ARG A 5 12.72 4.98 -19.18
C ARG A 5 12.90 6.17 -18.25
N TYR A 6 12.76 7.39 -18.78
CA TYR A 6 12.79 8.61 -17.97
C TYR A 6 11.62 8.63 -16.97
N LEU A 7 10.39 8.35 -17.46
CA LEU A 7 9.20 8.30 -16.61
C LEU A 7 9.34 7.27 -15.49
N LEU A 8 9.76 6.04 -15.80
CA LEU A 8 9.92 4.99 -14.79
C LEU A 8 10.98 5.34 -13.75
N ARG A 9 12.10 5.95 -14.17
CA ARG A 9 13.12 6.43 -13.23
C ARG A 9 12.61 7.54 -12.33
N TYR A 10 11.88 8.50 -12.90
CA TYR A 10 11.27 9.59 -12.13
C TYR A 10 10.24 9.04 -11.12
N ASN A 11 9.36 8.15 -11.56
CA ASN A 11 8.35 7.52 -10.72
C ASN A 11 8.97 6.67 -9.60
N TRP A 12 10.04 5.92 -9.88
CA TRP A 12 10.77 5.21 -8.83
C TRP A 12 11.32 6.16 -7.75
N LEU A 13 12.00 7.24 -8.16
CA LEU A 13 12.53 8.23 -7.21
C LEU A 13 11.42 8.95 -6.42
N LEU A 14 10.24 9.14 -7.03
CA LEU A 14 9.08 9.67 -6.32
C LEU A 14 8.52 8.67 -5.31
N PHE A 15 8.38 7.41 -5.73
CA PHE A 15 7.90 6.32 -4.90
C PHE A 15 8.78 6.12 -3.68
N GLU A 16 10.10 5.96 -3.88
CA GLU A 16 11.07 5.74 -2.80
C GLU A 16 11.09 6.89 -1.79
N ARG A 17 11.14 8.14 -2.26
CA ARG A 17 11.11 9.31 -1.36
C ARG A 17 9.80 9.42 -0.59
N THR A 18 8.68 9.12 -1.24
CA THR A 18 7.36 9.16 -0.59
C THR A 18 7.21 8.06 0.44
N ALA A 19 7.61 6.83 0.10
CA ALA A 19 7.60 5.70 1.03
C ALA A 19 8.46 6.01 2.27
N LYS A 20 9.69 6.50 2.07
CA LYS A 20 10.58 6.91 3.18
C LYS A 20 9.97 8.00 4.06
N ARG A 21 9.36 9.02 3.44
CA ARG A 21 8.69 10.13 4.17
C ARG A 21 7.51 9.63 5.01
N LEU A 22 6.80 8.61 4.54
CA LEU A 22 5.63 8.04 5.19
C LEU A 22 5.97 6.88 6.15
N GLY A 23 7.26 6.53 6.30
CA GLY A 23 7.69 5.44 7.18
C GLY A 23 7.46 4.03 6.60
N LEU A 24 7.10 3.90 5.32
CA LEU A 24 6.90 2.61 4.67
C LEU A 24 8.25 1.94 4.35
N LYS A 25 8.39 0.67 4.74
CA LYS A 25 9.60 -0.14 4.52
C LYS A 25 9.56 -0.77 3.12
N LEU A 26 10.64 -0.63 2.35
CA LEU A 26 10.79 -1.28 1.04
C LEU A 26 11.80 -2.42 1.16
N ARG A 27 11.47 -3.60 0.62
CA ARG A 27 12.35 -4.77 0.72
C ARG A 27 13.57 -4.70 -0.20
N THR A 28 13.39 -4.13 -1.39
CA THR A 28 14.44 -4.11 -2.42
C THR A 28 14.39 -2.83 -3.24
N HIS A 29 15.55 -2.33 -3.63
CA HIS A 29 15.65 -1.38 -4.73
C HIS A 29 15.50 -2.17 -6.05
N PRO A 30 14.50 -1.88 -6.90
CA PRO A 30 14.31 -2.59 -8.15
C PRO A 30 15.51 -2.32 -9.07
N GLN A 31 16.20 -3.40 -9.48
CA GLN A 31 17.28 -3.34 -10.47
C GLN A 31 16.73 -3.32 -11.91
N ALA A 32 15.51 -3.83 -12.09
CA ALA A 32 14.74 -3.84 -13.33
C ALA A 32 13.23 -3.86 -13.02
N GLY A 33 12.40 -3.62 -14.03
CA GLY A 33 10.94 -3.63 -13.90
C GLY A 33 10.33 -2.28 -13.52
N PHE A 34 9.07 -2.32 -13.08
CA PHE A 34 8.27 -1.14 -12.74
C PHE A 34 7.44 -1.34 -11.46
N PHE A 35 7.95 -2.18 -10.56
CA PHE A 35 7.27 -2.53 -9.32
C PHE A 35 8.19 -2.38 -8.10
N ALA A 36 7.57 -2.11 -6.95
CA ALA A 36 8.22 -2.02 -5.65
C ALA A 36 7.61 -3.04 -4.70
N LEU A 37 8.44 -3.60 -3.82
CA LEU A 37 8.03 -4.53 -2.77
C LEU A 37 7.96 -3.76 -1.45
N VAL A 38 6.75 -3.54 -0.95
CA VAL A 38 6.50 -2.89 0.33
C VAL A 38 6.34 -3.95 1.40
N ASP A 39 7.13 -3.86 2.46
CA ASP A 39 7.01 -4.76 3.60
C ASP A 39 5.76 -4.44 4.41
N VAL A 40 4.99 -5.48 4.71
CA VAL A 40 3.76 -5.41 5.49
C VAL A 40 3.74 -6.49 6.58
N ALA A 41 4.91 -7.05 6.94
CA ALA A 41 5.01 -8.12 7.94
C ALA A 41 4.48 -7.71 9.32
N GLU A 42 4.48 -6.41 9.62
CA GLU A 42 3.97 -5.85 10.88
C GLU A 42 2.45 -5.70 10.89
N ALA A 43 1.78 -5.83 9.74
CA ALA A 43 0.32 -5.95 9.71
C ALA A 43 -0.05 -7.37 10.17
N GLU A 44 -0.90 -7.50 11.21
CA GLU A 44 -1.42 -8.80 11.69
C GLU A 44 -2.34 -9.54 10.68
N GLN A 45 -2.37 -9.12 9.41
CA GLN A 45 -3.21 -9.70 8.36
C GLN A 45 -2.35 -10.38 7.30
N ASP A 46 -2.86 -11.48 6.77
CA ASP A 46 -2.31 -12.12 5.57
C ASP A 46 -2.24 -11.13 4.40
N ALA A 47 -1.16 -11.14 3.61
CA ALA A 47 -0.99 -10.21 2.48
C ALA A 47 -2.15 -10.25 1.47
N MET A 48 -2.80 -11.41 1.26
CA MET A 48 -3.96 -11.53 0.38
C MET A 48 -5.17 -10.79 0.98
N GLU A 49 -5.46 -11.02 2.27
CA GLU A 49 -6.54 -10.33 2.98
C GLU A 49 -6.30 -8.82 3.02
N LEU A 50 -5.05 -8.41 3.29
CA LEU A 50 -4.65 -7.02 3.27
C LEU A 50 -4.86 -6.40 1.89
N SER A 51 -4.42 -7.07 0.82
CA SER A 51 -4.59 -6.58 -0.55
C SER A 51 -6.07 -6.39 -0.90
N LEU A 52 -6.93 -7.33 -0.53
CA LEU A 52 -8.36 -7.24 -0.73
C LEU A 52 -8.98 -6.08 0.08
N HIS A 53 -8.58 -5.94 1.35
CA HIS A 53 -9.05 -4.88 2.23
C HIS A 53 -8.66 -3.49 1.72
N LEU A 54 -7.41 -3.32 1.26
CA LEU A 54 -6.93 -2.08 0.65
C LEU A 54 -7.71 -1.74 -0.63
N ALA A 55 -8.02 -2.74 -1.46
CA ALA A 55 -8.80 -2.54 -2.67
C ALA A 55 -10.22 -2.06 -2.34
N GLN A 56 -10.88 -2.69 -1.36
CA GLN A 56 -12.27 -2.40 -0.99
C GLN A 56 -12.42 -1.06 -0.24
N ASN A 57 -11.55 -0.79 0.73
CA ASN A 57 -11.75 0.27 1.70
C ASN A 57 -10.83 1.48 1.51
N TYR A 58 -9.72 1.29 0.79
CA TYR A 58 -8.69 2.33 0.59
C TYR A 58 -8.57 2.74 -0.89
N ALA A 59 -9.30 2.10 -1.81
CA ALA A 59 -9.16 2.28 -3.25
C ALA A 59 -7.68 2.18 -3.71
N LEU A 60 -6.96 1.21 -3.13
CA LEU A 60 -5.58 0.90 -3.44
C LEU A 60 -5.49 -0.56 -3.88
N SER A 61 -5.19 -0.79 -5.15
CA SER A 61 -4.92 -2.13 -5.66
C SER A 61 -3.44 -2.48 -5.49
N SER A 62 -3.18 -3.68 -5.00
CA SER A 62 -1.86 -4.28 -4.82
C SER A 62 -1.86 -5.73 -5.30
N THR A 63 -0.67 -6.30 -5.51
CA THR A 63 -0.53 -7.75 -5.69
C THR A 63 0.11 -8.35 -4.44
N PRO A 64 -0.52 -9.33 -3.77
CA PRO A 64 0.07 -9.96 -2.58
C PRO A 64 1.32 -10.77 -2.94
N GLY A 65 2.23 -10.95 -1.98
CA GLY A 65 3.47 -11.70 -2.19
C GLY A 65 3.27 -13.17 -2.56
N ILE A 66 2.17 -13.77 -2.09
CA ILE A 66 1.79 -15.16 -2.38
C ILE A 66 1.63 -15.47 -3.88
N ASP A 67 1.37 -14.45 -4.70
CA ASP A 67 1.27 -14.61 -6.17
C ASP A 67 2.63 -14.86 -6.84
N PHE A 68 3.76 -14.66 -6.13
CA PHE A 68 5.11 -14.74 -6.70
C PHE A 68 5.95 -15.88 -6.12
N HIS A 69 5.78 -16.20 -4.84
CA HIS A 69 6.48 -17.28 -4.16
C HIS A 69 5.54 -17.92 -3.14
N GLU A 70 5.61 -19.25 -3.03
CA GLU A 70 4.93 -19.98 -1.96
C GLU A 70 5.37 -19.43 -0.59
N HIS A 71 4.39 -19.07 0.25
CA HIS A 71 4.53 -18.65 1.65
C HIS A 71 5.12 -17.25 1.94
N ASP A 72 5.25 -16.33 0.97
CA ASP A 72 5.62 -14.95 1.29
C ASP A 72 4.40 -14.05 1.54
N HIS A 73 3.92 -14.09 2.78
CA HIS A 73 2.77 -13.31 3.26
C HIS A 73 3.13 -11.90 3.72
N ALA A 74 4.39 -11.49 3.55
CA ALA A 74 4.94 -10.38 4.30
C ALA A 74 5.26 -9.14 3.42
N PHE A 75 4.87 -9.17 2.13
CA PHE A 75 4.97 -8.00 1.26
C PHE A 75 3.76 -7.83 0.32
N LEU A 76 3.57 -6.58 -0.11
CA LEU A 76 2.74 -6.20 -1.24
C LEU A 76 3.62 -5.70 -2.39
N ARG A 77 3.26 -6.08 -3.61
CA ARG A 77 3.85 -5.53 -4.84
C ARG A 77 2.98 -4.40 -5.36
N LEU A 78 3.58 -3.21 -5.51
CA LEU A 78 2.94 -2.03 -6.09
C LEU A 78 3.60 -1.64 -7.41
N ASN A 79 2.79 -1.26 -8.39
CA ASN A 79 3.25 -0.79 -9.70
C ASN A 79 3.41 0.74 -9.68
N PHE A 80 4.57 1.24 -10.12
CA PHE A 80 4.84 2.68 -10.24
C PHE A 80 4.84 3.18 -11.70
N ALA A 81 4.45 2.35 -12.68
CA ALA A 81 4.16 2.75 -14.06
C ALA A 81 2.78 3.42 -14.18
N CYS A 82 2.51 4.41 -13.34
CA CYS A 82 1.26 5.17 -13.30
C CYS A 82 1.55 6.68 -13.22
N PRO A 83 0.54 7.56 -13.33
CA PRO A 83 0.72 8.99 -13.10
C PRO A 83 1.26 9.28 -11.69
N ALA A 84 2.16 10.26 -11.57
CA ALA A 84 2.85 10.60 -10.33
C ALA A 84 1.92 10.81 -9.11
N HIS A 85 0.78 11.49 -9.32
CA HIS A 85 -0.20 11.74 -8.25
C HIS A 85 -0.81 10.46 -7.67
N GLN A 86 -0.91 9.38 -8.47
CA GLN A 86 -1.42 8.09 -7.99
C GLN A 86 -0.42 7.40 -7.07
N ILE A 87 0.89 7.57 -7.31
CA ILE A 87 1.94 7.06 -6.42
C ILE A 87 1.80 7.70 -5.03
N GLU A 88 1.71 9.03 -4.99
CA GLU A 88 1.59 9.75 -3.71
C GLU A 88 0.29 9.41 -2.98
N THR A 89 -0.83 9.39 -3.70
CA THR A 89 -2.14 9.06 -3.14
C THR A 89 -2.17 7.62 -2.61
N GLY A 90 -1.66 6.67 -3.41
CA GLY A 90 -1.63 5.25 -3.05
C GLY A 90 -0.75 4.97 -1.84
N LEU A 91 0.46 5.54 -1.79
CA LEU A 91 1.35 5.38 -0.64
C LEU A 91 0.80 6.06 0.62
N THR A 92 0.12 7.21 0.48
CA THR A 92 -0.53 7.87 1.61
C THR A 92 -1.65 7.02 2.20
N ARG A 93 -2.44 6.35 1.35
CA ARG A 93 -3.50 5.41 1.78
C ARG A 93 -2.92 4.21 2.50
N LEU A 94 -1.85 3.62 1.95
CA LEU A 94 -1.17 2.49 2.59
C LEU A 94 -0.59 2.86 3.95
N ALA A 95 0.11 3.99 4.04
CA ALA A 95 0.67 4.47 5.31
C ALA A 95 -0.43 4.76 6.35
N GLY A 96 -1.55 5.35 5.92
CA GLY A 96 -2.71 5.56 6.78
C GLY A 96 -3.26 4.25 7.37
N TYR A 97 -3.39 3.21 6.54
CA TYR A 97 -3.80 1.88 7.02
C TYR A 97 -2.80 1.30 8.02
N VAL A 98 -1.49 1.35 7.72
CA VAL A 98 -0.45 0.80 8.62
C VAL A 98 -0.49 1.49 9.99
N LEU A 99 -0.56 2.83 10.01
CA LEU A 99 -0.69 3.59 11.26
C LEU A 99 -1.99 3.24 12.02
N GLU A 100 -3.13 3.20 11.34
CA GLU A 100 -4.41 2.81 11.96
C GLU A 100 -4.35 1.40 12.58
N SER A 101 -3.65 0.47 11.92
CA SER A 101 -3.44 -0.88 12.41
C SER A 101 -2.56 -0.91 13.68
N GLU A 102 -1.45 -0.17 13.70
CA GLU A 102 -0.56 -0.05 14.87
C GLU A 102 -1.26 0.58 16.08
N LEU A 103 -2.03 1.66 15.86
CA LEU A 103 -2.83 2.33 16.90
C LEU A 103 -3.87 1.39 17.52
N SER A 104 -4.44 0.50 16.70
CA SER A 104 -5.41 -0.51 17.18
C SER A 104 -4.76 -1.60 18.05
N LEU A 105 -3.45 -1.84 17.89
CA LEU A 105 -2.68 -2.79 18.70
C LEU A 105 -2.31 -2.23 20.08
N GLN A 106 -2.09 -0.92 20.18
CA GLN A 106 -1.71 -0.26 21.44
C GLN A 106 -2.87 -0.11 22.45
N GLN A 107 -4.10 -0.44 22.07
CA GLN A 107 -5.28 -0.42 22.96
C GLN A 107 -5.97 -1.79 23.01
N PRO A 108 -5.44 -2.76 23.81
CA PRO A 108 -5.94 -4.14 23.85
C PRO A 108 -7.30 -4.33 24.55
N GLY A 109 -8.19 -3.34 24.53
CA GLY A 109 -9.51 -3.37 25.18
C GLY A 109 -10.66 -2.69 24.44
N ARG A 110 -10.45 -2.14 23.23
CA ARG A 110 -11.50 -1.46 22.44
C ARG A 110 -12.06 -2.29 21.28
N LYS A 111 -11.72 -3.59 21.18
CA LYS A 111 -12.30 -4.50 20.19
C LYS A 111 -13.57 -5.17 20.73
N SER A 112 -14.65 -4.41 20.94
CA SER A 112 -15.99 -5.01 21.13
C SER A 112 -17.19 -4.17 20.64
N ALA A 113 -17.00 -3.00 20.01
CA ALA A 113 -18.16 -2.19 19.58
C ALA A 113 -18.04 -1.49 18.22
N ALA A 114 -16.88 -1.45 17.57
CA ALA A 114 -16.68 -0.61 16.39
C ALA A 114 -16.79 -1.32 15.03
N VAL A 115 -16.78 -2.66 14.99
CA VAL A 115 -16.80 -3.40 13.70
C VAL A 115 -18.15 -3.28 12.97
N ASN A 116 -19.23 -2.87 13.65
CA ASN A 116 -20.57 -2.73 13.05
C ASN A 116 -21.12 -1.30 13.02
N ALA A 117 -20.34 -0.26 13.33
CA ALA A 117 -20.85 1.11 13.40
C ALA A 117 -19.87 2.13 12.83
N SER A 118 -19.74 2.19 11.50
CA SER A 118 -19.58 3.42 10.71
C SER A 118 -19.24 3.10 9.25
N HIS A 119 -20.20 2.55 8.51
CA HIS A 119 -20.26 2.68 7.05
C HIS A 119 -20.66 4.12 6.66
N GLY A 120 -19.90 5.11 7.16
CA GLY A 120 -19.97 6.48 6.69
C GLY A 120 -18.96 6.62 5.55
N ALA A 121 -19.45 6.73 4.32
CA ALA A 121 -18.63 6.92 3.14
C ALA A 121 -17.53 7.98 3.39
N LYS A 122 -16.26 7.55 3.37
CA LYS A 122 -15.12 8.48 3.48
C LYS A 122 -15.19 9.46 2.29
N PRO A 123 -15.12 10.78 2.51
CA PRO A 123 -15.47 11.81 1.52
C PRO A 123 -14.60 11.83 0.24
N TRP A 124 -13.52 11.05 0.20
CA TRP A 124 -12.64 10.91 -0.96
C TRP A 124 -12.98 9.71 -1.86
N ALA A 125 -13.98 8.89 -1.53
CA ALA A 125 -14.41 7.71 -2.30
C ALA A 125 -15.26 8.04 -3.54
N LYS A 126 -14.98 9.15 -4.23
CA LYS A 126 -15.53 9.39 -5.59
C LYS A 126 -14.56 8.80 -6.61
N VAL A 127 -14.92 7.62 -7.11
CA VAL A 127 -14.36 7.01 -8.31
C VAL A 127 -14.59 7.97 -9.49
N ILE A 128 -13.51 8.49 -10.06
CA ILE A 128 -13.53 9.16 -11.36
C ILE A 128 -13.01 8.12 -12.36
N TYR A 129 -13.84 7.77 -13.33
CA TYR A 129 -13.49 6.92 -14.49
C TYR A 129 -12.59 7.69 -15.47
#